data_AF-A0A931SXZ4-F1
#
_entry.id   AF-A0A931SXZ4-F1
#
_cell.length_a   1.000
_cell.length_b   1.000
_cell.length_c   1.000
_cell.angle_alpha   90.00
_cell.angle_beta   90.00
_cell.angle_gamma   90.00
#
_symmetry.space_group_name_H-M   'P 1'
#
loop_
_entity.id
_entity.type
_entity.pdbx_description
1 polymer ?
#
loop_
_entity_poly.entity_id
_entity_poly.type
_entity_poly.pdbx_seq_one_letter_code
_entity_poly.pdbx_strand_id
1 'polypeptide(L)'
;MGSKKAVVVAGFEISRGIFSQALMSLGRYASVFQCASLKEATRDACGYDVVIVDWIVEEGPLAAEMVRALCGVLNPDATLIICLDPNMESRELRLSLMTAGADGIISRAG
;
A
#
# COMPACT_ATOMS: atom_id res chain seq x y z
N MET A 1 23.22 -9.80 0.47
CA MET A 1 21.74 -9.83 0.59
C MET A 1 21.31 -8.50 1.16
N GLY A 2 20.68 -7.64 0.35
CA GLY A 2 20.19 -6.33 0.82
C GLY A 2 19.07 -6.51 1.85
N SER A 3 19.04 -5.66 2.87
CA SER A 3 17.99 -5.66 3.90
C SER A 3 16.67 -5.21 3.28
N LYS A 4 15.67 -6.09 3.24
CA LYS A 4 14.34 -5.73 2.70
C LYS A 4 13.64 -4.73 3.61
N LYS A 5 13.02 -3.71 3.04
CA LYS A 5 12.26 -2.66 3.74
C LYS A 5 10.81 -2.68 3.28
N ALA A 6 9.89 -2.48 4.22
CA ALA A 6 8.47 -2.29 3.90
C ALA A 6 7.97 -0.97 4.46
N VAL A 7 6.94 -0.41 3.83
CA VAL A 7 6.22 0.76 4.35
C VAL A 7 4.72 0.48 4.36
N VAL A 8 4.06 0.91 5.43
CA VAL A 8 2.61 0.93 5.55
C VAL A 8 2.15 2.38 5.55
N VAL A 9 1.27 2.71 4.62
CA VAL A 9 0.61 4.01 4.54
C VAL A 9 -0.84 3.85 4.94
N ALA A 10 -1.23 4.42 6.07
CA ALA A 10 -2.63 4.40 6.50
C ALA A 10 -2.95 5.64 7.33
N GLY A 11 -4.13 6.22 7.14
CA GLY A 11 -4.57 7.38 7.93
C GLY A 11 -4.80 7.03 9.40
N PHE A 12 -5.36 5.85 9.67
CA PHE A 12 -5.63 5.38 11.03
C PHE A 12 -4.42 4.68 11.66
N GLU A 13 -4.10 5.05 12.90
CA GLU A 13 -2.99 4.46 13.66
C GLU A 13 -3.16 2.95 13.89
N ILE A 14 -4.40 2.52 14.16
CA ILE A 14 -4.74 1.11 14.35
C ILE A 14 -4.38 0.30 13.09
N SER A 15 -4.77 0.77 11.91
CA SER A 15 -4.40 0.13 10.63
C SER A 15 -2.89 0.06 10.46
N ARG A 16 -2.16 1.15 10.73
CA ARG A 16 -0.69 1.16 10.65
C ARG A 16 -0.07 0.10 11.55
N GLY A 17 -0.57 -0.01 12.80
CA GLY A 17 -0.14 -1.01 13.77
C GLY A 17 -0.34 -2.44 13.27
N ILE A 18 -1.57 -2.78 12.85
CA ILE A 18 -1.94 -4.13 12.39
C ILE A 18 -1.07 -4.58 11.22
N PHE A 19 -0.99 -3.77 10.15
CA PHE A 19 -0.20 -4.14 8.98
C PHE A 19 1.30 -4.21 9.27
N SER A 20 1.80 -3.32 10.13
CA SER A 20 3.22 -3.35 10.49
C SER A 20 3.56 -4.60 11.28
N GLN A 21 2.71 -4.98 12.24
CA GLN A 21 2.91 -6.18 13.05
C GLN A 21 2.82 -7.44 12.18
N ALA A 22 1.87 -7.48 11.23
CA ALA A 22 1.77 -8.55 10.25
C ALA A 22 3.05 -8.68 9.41
N LEU A 23 3.56 -7.58 8.83
CA LEU A 23 4.81 -7.58 8.06
C LEU A 23 6.03 -8.00 8.89
N MET A 24 6.14 -7.51 10.13
CA MET A 24 7.22 -7.91 11.04
C MET A 24 7.16 -9.39 11.38
N SER A 25 5.96 -9.94 11.61
CA SER A 25 5.76 -11.36 11.96
C SER A 25 6.21 -12.33 10.86
N LEU A 26 6.26 -11.88 9.60
CA LEU A 26 6.80 -12.69 8.50
C LEU A 26 8.32 -12.90 8.60
N GLY A 27 9.04 -12.10 9.39
CA GLY A 27 10.49 -12.19 9.55
C GLY A 27 11.29 -11.88 8.27
N ARG A 28 10.64 -11.33 7.24
CA ARG A 28 11.26 -11.06 5.91
C ARG A 28 11.82 -9.66 5.76
N TYR A 29 11.31 -8.69 6.52
CA TYR A 29 11.66 -7.28 6.40
C TYR A 29 12.52 -6.86 7.58
N ALA A 30 13.69 -6.29 7.29
CA ALA A 30 14.60 -5.78 8.31
C ALA A 30 14.05 -4.54 9.01
N SER A 31 13.16 -3.81 8.35
CA SER A 31 12.48 -2.63 8.90
C SER A 31 11.12 -2.47 8.25
N VAL A 32 10.14 -2.04 9.05
CA VAL A 32 8.79 -1.70 8.60
C VAL A 32 8.51 -0.27 9.04
N PHE A 33 8.30 0.61 8.07
CA PHE A 33 8.02 2.02 8.28
C PHE A 33 6.51 2.28 8.28
N GLN A 34 6.09 3.30 9.01
CA GLN A 34 4.71 3.71 9.12
C GLN A 34 4.59 5.16 8.65
N CYS A 35 3.68 5.41 7.71
CA CYS A 35 3.37 6.73 7.20
C CYS A 35 1.87 7.00 7.36
N ALA A 36 1.52 8.20 7.80
CA ALA A 36 0.13 8.63 7.90
C ALA A 36 -0.44 9.05 6.54
N SER A 37 0.41 9.35 5.57
CA SER A 37 0.03 9.83 4.25
C SER A 37 0.97 9.35 3.13
N LEU A 38 0.47 9.33 1.90
CA LEU A 38 1.29 9.02 0.73
C LEU A 38 2.42 10.04 0.54
N LYS A 39 2.20 11.30 0.93
CA LYS A 39 3.21 12.36 0.88
C LYS A 39 4.42 12.07 1.77
N GLU A 40 4.21 11.40 2.90
CA GLU A 40 5.32 10.93 3.75
C GLU A 40 6.04 9.76 3.12
N ALA A 41 5.30 8.79 2.57
CA ALA A 41 5.87 7.60 1.96
C ALA A 41 6.72 7.93 0.71
N THR A 42 6.34 8.93 -0.08
CA THR A 42 7.07 9.31 -1.30
C THR A 42 8.39 10.02 -1.05
N ARG A 43 8.63 10.56 0.16
CA ARG A 43 9.92 11.20 0.50
C ARG A 43 11.08 10.21 0.53
N ASP A 44 10.79 8.95 0.84
CA ASP A 44 11.77 7.86 0.95
C ASP A 44 11.45 6.69 -0.03
N ALA A 45 10.61 6.93 -1.03
CA ALA A 45 9.99 5.90 -1.89
C ALA A 45 10.97 4.96 -2.60
N CYS A 46 12.19 5.42 -2.90
CA CYS A 46 13.19 4.61 -3.61
C CYS A 46 13.75 3.44 -2.78
N GLY A 47 13.43 3.35 -1.48
CA GLY A 47 14.01 2.38 -0.57
C GLY A 47 13.14 1.17 -0.21
N TYR A 48 11.86 1.14 -0.60
CA TYR A 48 10.92 0.12 -0.12
C TYR A 48 10.77 -1.03 -1.13
N ASP A 49 10.85 -2.27 -0.64
CA ASP A 49 10.56 -3.48 -1.43
C ASP A 49 9.05 -3.76 -1.48
N VAL A 50 8.31 -3.34 -0.44
CA VAL A 50 6.86 -3.51 -0.36
C VAL A 50 6.22 -2.24 0.19
N VAL A 51 5.14 -1.83 -0.46
CA VAL A 51 4.33 -0.67 -0.08
C VAL A 51 2.91 -1.15 0.11
N ILE A 52 2.40 -1.06 1.35
CA ILE A 52 0.99 -1.30 1.65
C ILE A 52 0.31 0.05 1.80
N VAL A 53 -0.77 0.28 1.06
CA VAL A 53 -1.60 1.47 1.21
C VAL A 53 -2.97 1.06 1.71
N ASP A 54 -3.30 1.41 2.95
CA ASP A 54 -4.67 1.34 3.47
C ASP A 54 -5.46 2.51 2.91
N TRP A 55 -6.32 2.16 1.96
CA TRP A 55 -7.00 3.11 1.12
C TRP A 55 -8.44 3.28 1.61
N ILE A 56 -8.73 4.46 2.13
CA ILE A 56 -10.10 4.93 2.33
C ILE A 56 -10.38 5.83 1.13
N VAL A 57 -11.05 5.29 0.11
CA VAL A 57 -11.31 6.07 -1.11
C VAL A 57 -12.50 6.96 -0.81
N GLU A 58 -12.43 8.24 -1.13
CA GLU A 58 -13.62 8.97 -1.57
C GLU A 58 -13.57 8.94 -3.11
N GLU A 59 -14.37 8.05 -3.71
CA GLU A 59 -14.67 7.91 -5.14
C GLU A 59 -13.62 7.30 -6.13
N GLY A 60 -14.10 6.33 -6.92
CA GLY A 60 -13.31 5.34 -7.65
C GLY A 60 -12.24 5.81 -8.65
N PRO A 61 -12.53 6.68 -9.65
CA PRO A 61 -11.56 7.03 -10.71
C PRO A 61 -10.25 7.62 -10.18
N LEU A 62 -10.34 8.39 -9.08
CA LEU A 62 -9.19 8.99 -8.41
C LEU A 62 -8.25 7.92 -7.83
N ALA A 63 -8.78 6.77 -7.39
CA ALA A 63 -7.96 5.70 -6.82
C ALA A 63 -7.00 5.09 -7.84
N ALA A 64 -7.47 4.82 -9.06
CA ALA A 64 -6.64 4.26 -10.12
C ALA A 64 -5.57 5.24 -10.60
N GLU A 65 -5.90 6.52 -10.73
CA GLU A 65 -4.93 7.57 -11.07
C GLU A 65 -3.84 7.69 -10.01
N MET A 66 -4.20 7.64 -8.74
CA MET A 66 -3.22 7.70 -7.67
C MET A 66 -2.36 6.45 -7.58
N VAL A 67 -2.89 5.24 -7.85
CA VAL A 67 -2.06 4.03 -7.98
C VAL A 67 -1.04 4.21 -9.10
N ARG A 68 -1.45 4.69 -10.29
CA ARG A 68 -0.51 4.98 -11.39
C ARG A 68 0.56 5.99 -10.98
N ALA A 69 0.17 7.04 -10.28
CA ALA A 69 1.11 8.06 -9.78
C ALA A 69 2.12 7.46 -8.79
N LEU A 70 1.68 6.56 -7.91
CA LEU A 70 2.56 5.84 -6.98
C LEU A 70 3.53 4.92 -7.71
N CYS A 71 3.05 4.10 -8.64
CA CYS A 71 3.92 3.26 -9.45
C CYS A 71 4.98 4.07 -10.22
N GLY A 72 4.68 5.32 -10.59
CA GLY A 72 5.63 6.21 -11.25
C GLY A 72 6.74 6.78 -10.35
N VAL A 73 6.60 6.71 -9.03
CA VAL A 73 7.59 7.24 -8.07
C VAL A 73 8.24 6.18 -7.18
N LEU A 74 7.61 5.01 -7.05
CA LEU A 74 8.16 3.88 -6.31
C LEU A 74 9.32 3.23 -7.07
N ASN A 75 10.14 2.48 -6.35
CA ASN A 75 11.11 1.58 -6.98
C ASN A 75 10.36 0.63 -7.94
N PRO A 76 10.80 0.47 -9.21
CA PRO A 76 10.15 -0.41 -10.18
C PRO A 76 10.00 -1.87 -9.72
N ASP A 77 10.86 -2.33 -8.80
CA ASP A 77 10.79 -3.67 -8.22
C ASP A 77 9.95 -3.75 -6.93
N ALA A 78 9.40 -2.62 -6.46
CA ALA A 78 8.57 -2.58 -5.27
C ALA A 78 7.20 -3.23 -5.53
N THR A 79 6.76 -4.07 -4.61
CA THR A 79 5.39 -4.61 -4.63
C THR A 79 4.42 -3.61 -4.01
N LEU A 80 3.45 -3.14 -4.79
CA LEU A 80 2.37 -2.27 -4.32
C LEU A 80 1.11 -3.08 -3.99
N ILE A 81 0.71 -3.05 -2.72
CA ILE A 81 -0.49 -3.70 -2.22
C ILE A 81 -1.49 -2.63 -1.77
N ILE A 82 -2.69 -2.66 -2.34
CA ILE A 82 -3.78 -1.76 -1.95
C ILE A 82 -4.74 -2.50 -1.02
N CYS A 83 -5.00 -1.92 0.15
CA CYS A 83 -6.01 -2.41 1.06
C CYS A 83 -7.29 -1.58 0.90
N LEU A 84 -8.42 -2.26 0.69
CA LEU A 84 -9.73 -1.66 0.49
C LEU A 84 -10.66 -1.88 1.68
N ASP A 85 -11.59 -0.94 1.86
CA ASP A 85 -12.78 -1.17 2.68
C ASP A 85 -13.68 -2.21 2.01
N PRO A 86 -14.12 -3.27 2.72
CA PRO A 86 -14.99 -4.29 2.13
C PRO A 86 -16.33 -3.71 1.64
N ASN A 87 -16.82 -2.61 2.22
CA ASN A 87 -18.07 -1.98 1.79
C ASN A 87 -17.93 -1.15 0.51
N MET A 88 -16.70 -0.82 0.13
CA MET A 88 -16.38 -0.05 -1.07
C MET A 88 -15.84 -0.94 -2.20
N GLU A 89 -15.56 -2.20 -1.89
CA GLU A 89 -14.97 -3.14 -2.83
C GLU A 89 -15.99 -3.54 -3.90
N SER A 90 -15.63 -3.29 -5.15
CA SER A 90 -16.33 -3.81 -6.32
C SER A 90 -15.34 -4.51 -7.25
N ARG A 91 -15.84 -5.46 -8.05
CA ARG A 91 -15.03 -6.12 -9.08
C ARG A 91 -14.40 -5.11 -10.05
N GLU A 92 -15.14 -4.07 -10.41
CA GLU A 92 -14.66 -3.01 -11.31
C GLU A 92 -13.54 -2.21 -10.68
N LEU A 93 -13.68 -1.81 -9.41
CA LEU A 93 -12.63 -1.11 -8.68
C LEU A 93 -11.36 -1.97 -8.59
N ARG A 94 -11.48 -3.26 -8.25
CA ARG A 94 -10.32 -4.17 -8.22
C ARG A 94 -9.61 -4.23 -9.56
N LEU A 95 -10.35 -4.42 -10.66
CA LEU A 95 -9.77 -4.47 -12.01
C LEU A 95 -9.09 -3.14 -12.39
N SER A 96 -9.70 -2.02 -12.03
CA SER A 96 -9.15 -0.68 -12.28
C SER A 96 -7.82 -0.48 -11.55
N LEU A 97 -7.74 -0.86 -10.27
CA LEU A 97 -6.52 -0.74 -9.46
C LEU A 97 -5.40 -1.68 -9.93
N MET A 98 -5.71 -2.92 -10.30
CA MET A 98 -4.71 -3.84 -10.87
C MET A 98 -4.19 -3.34 -12.21
N THR A 99 -5.08 -2.86 -13.08
CA THR A 99 -4.69 -2.26 -14.38
C THR A 99 -3.86 -0.99 -14.20
N ALA A 100 -4.04 -0.28 -13.08
CA ALA A 100 -3.25 0.89 -12.72
C ALA A 100 -1.83 0.56 -12.21
N GLY A 101 -1.54 -0.70 -11.88
CA GLY A 101 -0.22 -1.14 -11.43
C GLY A 101 -0.14 -1.65 -9.99
N ALA A 102 -1.28 -1.85 -9.31
CA ALA A 102 -1.27 -2.56 -8.03
C ALA A 102 -0.96 -4.06 -8.25
N ASP A 103 0.06 -4.57 -7.58
CA ASP A 103 0.44 -5.99 -7.60
C ASP A 103 -0.52 -6.86 -6.78
N GLY A 104 -1.10 -6.28 -5.73
CA GLY A 104 -2.00 -6.98 -4.82
C GLY A 104 -3.14 -6.10 -4.34
N ILE A 105 -4.28 -6.73 -4.11
CA ILE A 105 -5.44 -6.09 -3.47
C ILE A 105 -5.91 -6.97 -2.32
N ILE A 106 -5.93 -6.40 -1.13
CA ILE A 106 -6.45 -7.03 0.09
C ILE A 106 -7.64 -6.23 0.60
N SER A 107 -8.50 -6.88 1.36
CA SER A 107 -9.68 -6.24 1.97
C SER A 107 -9.49 -6.22 3.48
N ARG A 108 -9.89 -5.13 4.14
CA ARG A 108 -9.92 -5.13 5.61
C ARG A 108 -10.91 -6.20 6.09
N ALA A 109 -10.47 -7.02 7.05
CA ALA A 109 -11.40 -7.88 7.79
C ALA A 109 -12.29 -6.96 8.65
N GLY A 110 -13.60 -7.08 8.47
CA GLY A 110 -14.59 -6.41 9.31
C GLY A 110 -14.61 -6.96 10.73
#